data_AF-A0A6G3ME45-F1
#
_entry.id   AF-A0A6G3ME45-F1
#
_cell.length_a   1.000
_cell.length_b   1.000
_cell.length_c   1.000
_cell.angle_alpha   90.00
_cell.angle_beta   90.00
_cell.angle_gamma   90.00
#
_symmetry.space_group_name_H-M   'P 1'
#
loop_
_entity.id
_entity.type
_entity.pdbx_description
1 polymer ?
#
loop_
_entity_poly.entity_id
_entity_poly.type
_entity_poly.pdbx_seq_one_letter_code
_entity_poly.pdbx_strand_id
1 'polypeptide(L)'
;MGNTSSDHNIKDALEELSDCRKIKTLEDAFWTSYFQSSTMPVEQLLEMVSLDDIRQIKSKNRSNFVTLCLHCMTQIFKSCKNSFWSQRHLLTVNNSVKWLIRLFPAVLEDKEMINYLWETKNDACLQPHAHCLLQNICELLFRQGYTVAQTTDAVYPPDPFNTQIIWKPGLVVTEATESNTFLDENRKLLLCLLLLLLSQELYLTRDGYIFP
;
A
#
# COMPACT_ATOMS: atom_id res chain seq x y z
N MET A 1 -1.85 13.10 24.01
CA MET A 1 -3.32 13.04 24.11
C MET A 1 -3.91 13.51 22.78
N GLY A 2 -4.24 12.59 21.87
CA GLY A 2 -4.73 12.94 20.52
C GLY A 2 -5.18 11.79 19.62
N ASN A 3 -5.14 10.53 20.08
CA ASN A 3 -5.40 9.36 19.23
C ASN A 3 -6.86 8.85 19.28
N THR A 4 -7.61 9.16 20.34
CA THR A 4 -8.94 8.58 20.56
C THR A 4 -9.99 9.12 19.58
N SER A 5 -9.85 10.38 19.14
CA SER A 5 -10.77 11.00 18.18
C SER A 5 -10.58 10.44 16.76
N SER A 6 -9.34 10.16 16.35
CA SER A 6 -9.07 9.55 15.04
C SER A 6 -9.59 8.12 14.95
N ASP A 7 -9.48 7.35 16.03
CA ASP A 7 -9.91 5.95 16.07
C ASP A 7 -11.43 5.81 15.90
N HIS A 8 -12.21 6.69 16.55
CA HIS A 8 -13.66 6.72 16.39
C HIS A 8 -14.06 7.04 14.94
N ASN A 9 -13.41 8.03 14.34
CA ASN A 9 -13.69 8.45 12.96
C ASN A 9 -13.41 7.33 11.94
N ILE A 10 -12.44 6.45 12.19
CA ILE A 10 -12.13 5.34 11.28
C ILE A 10 -13.22 4.27 11.33
N LYS A 11 -13.70 3.91 12.53
CA LYS A 11 -14.79 2.93 12.66
C LYS A 11 -16.06 3.41 11.97
N ASP A 12 -16.41 4.68 12.15
CA ASP A 12 -17.56 5.29 11.48
C ASP A 12 -17.37 5.27 9.95
N ALA A 13 -16.17 5.59 9.46
CA ALA A 13 -15.86 5.52 8.03
C ALA A 13 -15.92 4.09 7.47
N LEU A 14 -15.57 3.07 8.25
CA LEU A 14 -15.71 1.66 7.88
C LEU A 14 -17.18 1.22 7.82
N GLU A 15 -18.01 1.71 8.75
CA GLU A 15 -19.47 1.53 8.68
C GLU A 15 -20.04 2.19 7.43
N GLU A 16 -19.60 3.40 7.07
CA GLU A 16 -20.02 4.06 5.84
C GLU A 16 -19.64 3.29 4.58
N LEU A 17 -18.46 2.65 4.56
CA LEU A 17 -18.05 1.81 3.43
C LEU A 17 -19.00 0.63 3.21
N SER A 18 -19.60 0.12 4.29
CA SER A 18 -20.58 -0.97 4.24
C SER A 18 -21.98 -0.54 3.80
N ASP A 19 -22.30 0.76 3.78
CA ASP A 19 -23.63 1.24 3.37
C ASP A 19 -23.76 1.27 1.84
N CYS A 20 -24.60 0.40 1.29
CA CYS A 20 -24.87 0.30 -0.15
C CYS A 20 -25.48 1.58 -0.76
N ARG A 21 -26.04 2.47 0.07
CA ARG A 21 -26.63 3.74 -0.39
C ARG A 21 -25.60 4.85 -0.54
N LYS A 22 -24.42 4.70 0.07
CA LYS A 22 -23.32 5.68 -0.01
C LYS A 22 -22.28 5.18 -1.00
N ILE A 23 -22.21 5.79 -2.18
CA ILE A 23 -21.19 5.47 -3.17
C ILE A 23 -19.93 6.29 -2.86
N LYS A 24 -18.82 5.61 -2.63
CA LYS A 24 -17.52 6.26 -2.43
C LYS A 24 -16.81 6.45 -3.77
N THR A 25 -16.00 7.50 -3.86
CA THR A 25 -15.18 7.82 -5.04
C THR A 25 -13.70 7.78 -4.68
N LEU A 26 -12.84 7.83 -5.71
CA LEU A 26 -11.39 7.94 -5.54
C LEU A 26 -10.94 9.27 -4.92
N GLU A 27 -11.85 10.20 -4.68
CA GLU A 27 -11.58 11.53 -4.10
C GLU A 27 -12.32 11.74 -2.78
N ASP A 28 -12.72 10.65 -2.11
CA ASP A 28 -13.38 10.76 -0.81
C ASP A 28 -12.54 11.60 0.16
N ALA A 29 -13.16 12.66 0.67
CA ALA A 29 -12.50 13.70 1.45
C ALA A 29 -11.99 13.17 2.79
N PHE A 30 -12.72 12.22 3.40
CA PHE A 30 -12.31 11.61 4.64
C PHE A 30 -11.02 10.81 4.44
N TRP A 31 -11.00 9.87 3.48
CA TRP A 31 -9.84 9.01 3.24
C TRP A 31 -8.60 9.81 2.83
N THR A 32 -8.81 10.83 1.99
CA THR A 32 -7.74 11.75 1.58
C THR A 32 -7.15 12.49 2.78
N SER A 33 -8.00 13.06 3.64
CA SER A 33 -7.57 13.78 4.85
C SER A 33 -6.89 12.84 5.86
N TYR A 34 -7.45 11.66 6.07
CA TYR A 34 -6.94 10.65 6.98
C TYR A 34 -5.54 10.18 6.57
N PHE A 35 -5.33 9.81 5.29
CA PHE A 35 -4.02 9.38 4.81
C PHE A 35 -2.95 10.46 4.93
N GLN A 36 -3.34 11.73 4.84
CA GLN A 36 -2.43 12.87 4.91
C GLN A 36 -2.06 13.29 6.33
N SER A 37 -2.75 12.80 7.36
CA SER A 37 -2.63 13.28 8.75
C SER A 37 -2.36 12.18 9.77
N SER A 38 -2.81 10.95 9.53
CA SER A 38 -2.66 9.84 10.47
C SER A 38 -1.19 9.45 10.66
N THR A 39 -0.76 9.33 11.90
CA THR A 39 0.56 8.81 12.29
C THR A 39 0.47 7.40 12.91
N MET A 40 -0.71 6.77 12.83
CA MET A 40 -0.98 5.45 13.41
C MET A 40 0.01 4.39 12.87
N PRO A 41 0.68 3.61 13.74
CA PRO A 41 1.54 2.51 13.31
C PRO A 41 0.73 1.37 12.68
N VAL A 42 1.39 0.51 11.90
CA VAL A 42 0.68 -0.56 11.17
C VAL A 42 0.08 -1.58 12.14
N GLU A 43 0.77 -1.88 13.24
CA GLU A 43 0.33 -2.82 14.26
C GLU A 43 -1.00 -2.37 14.89
N GLN A 44 -1.09 -1.09 15.28
CA GLN A 44 -2.33 -0.51 15.81
C GLN A 44 -3.47 -0.54 14.78
N LEU A 45 -3.19 -0.28 13.50
CA LEU A 45 -4.20 -0.38 12.44
C LEU A 45 -4.74 -1.81 12.32
N LEU A 46 -3.86 -2.81 12.33
CA LEU A 46 -4.23 -4.22 12.19
C LEU A 46 -5.01 -4.75 13.40
N GLU A 47 -4.73 -4.23 14.61
CA GLU A 47 -5.49 -4.51 15.82
C GLU A 47 -6.87 -3.85 15.81
N MET A 48 -6.94 -2.58 15.38
CA MET A 48 -8.17 -1.80 15.38
C MET A 48 -9.16 -2.23 14.29
N VAL A 49 -8.65 -2.64 13.12
CA VAL A 49 -9.46 -3.10 11.99
C VAL A 49 -9.20 -4.59 11.79
N SER A 50 -10.16 -5.44 12.15
CA SER A 50 -10.01 -6.89 12.00
C SER A 50 -10.17 -7.33 10.54
N LEU A 51 -9.76 -8.56 10.22
CA LEU A 51 -9.87 -9.05 8.84
C LEU A 51 -11.33 -9.36 8.53
N ASP A 52 -12.09 -9.74 9.56
CA ASP A 52 -13.51 -9.99 9.45
C ASP A 52 -14.29 -8.70 9.17
N ASP A 53 -13.88 -7.55 9.72
CA ASP A 53 -14.46 -6.25 9.36
C ASP A 53 -14.28 -5.97 7.86
N ILE A 54 -13.08 -6.22 7.33
CA ILE A 54 -12.77 -6.05 5.91
C ILE A 54 -13.60 -7.01 5.04
N ARG A 55 -13.68 -8.29 5.41
CA ARG A 55 -14.50 -9.27 4.70
C ARG A 55 -15.98 -8.88 4.71
N GLN A 56 -16.49 -8.36 5.83
CA GLN A 56 -17.86 -7.86 5.94
C GLN A 56 -18.09 -6.69 4.99
N ILE A 57 -17.22 -5.68 4.97
CA ILE A 57 -17.30 -4.54 4.04
C ILE A 57 -17.33 -5.05 2.59
N LYS A 58 -16.39 -5.93 2.22
CA LYS A 58 -16.34 -6.55 0.89
C LYS A 58 -17.64 -7.26 0.52
N SER A 59 -18.22 -8.03 1.46
CA SER A 59 -19.46 -8.77 1.23
C SER A 59 -20.70 -7.88 1.11
N LYS A 60 -20.78 -6.82 1.91
CA LYS A 60 -21.93 -5.90 1.96
C LYS A 60 -21.91 -4.94 0.78
N ASN A 61 -20.75 -4.34 0.50
CA ASN A 61 -20.58 -3.36 -0.56
C ASN A 61 -19.21 -3.49 -1.25
N ARG A 62 -19.13 -4.44 -2.18
CA ARG A 62 -17.92 -4.74 -2.96
C ARG A 62 -17.41 -3.53 -3.75
N SER A 63 -18.31 -2.68 -4.27
CA SER A 63 -17.92 -1.49 -5.04
C SER A 63 -17.13 -0.51 -4.20
N ASN A 64 -17.59 -0.18 -2.99
CA ASN A 64 -16.87 0.70 -2.08
C ASN A 64 -15.54 0.10 -1.62
N PHE A 65 -15.51 -1.21 -1.37
CA PHE A 65 -14.28 -1.92 -1.04
C PHE A 65 -13.22 -1.80 -2.16
N VAL A 66 -13.63 -2.04 -3.41
CA VAL A 66 -12.76 -1.88 -4.59
C VAL A 66 -12.30 -0.43 -4.73
N THR A 67 -13.20 0.54 -4.57
CA THR A 67 -12.84 1.96 -4.62
C THR A 67 -11.77 2.33 -3.60
N LEU A 68 -11.85 1.82 -2.36
CA LEU A 68 -10.83 2.08 -1.35
C LEU A 68 -9.47 1.47 -1.74
N CYS A 69 -9.46 0.24 -2.27
CA CYS A 69 -8.23 -0.40 -2.75
C CYS A 69 -7.58 0.46 -3.85
N LEU A 70 -8.38 0.87 -4.85
CA LEU A 70 -7.92 1.70 -5.96
C LEU A 70 -7.49 3.10 -5.51
N HIS A 71 -8.15 3.69 -4.50
CA HIS A 71 -7.75 4.95 -3.92
C HIS A 71 -6.34 4.85 -3.32
N CYS A 72 -6.07 3.83 -2.51
CA CYS A 72 -4.74 3.59 -1.94
C CYS A 72 -3.67 3.41 -3.04
N MET A 73 -3.94 2.59 -4.06
CA MET A 73 -3.03 2.40 -5.20
C MET A 73 -2.78 3.72 -5.96
N THR A 74 -3.82 4.53 -6.14
CA THR A 74 -3.73 5.82 -6.84
C THR A 74 -2.87 6.81 -6.06
N GLN A 75 -2.99 6.85 -4.73
CA GLN A 75 -2.14 7.70 -3.90
C GLN A 75 -0.67 7.31 -4.02
N ILE A 76 -0.36 6.01 -3.97
CA ILE A 76 1.00 5.49 -4.17
C ILE A 76 1.54 5.91 -5.55
N PHE A 77 0.77 5.71 -6.62
CA PHE A 77 1.15 6.10 -7.98
C PHE A 77 1.40 7.60 -8.11
N LYS A 78 0.50 8.44 -7.56
CA LYS A 78 0.66 9.90 -7.56
C LYS A 78 1.94 10.32 -6.85
N SER A 79 2.28 9.68 -5.73
CA SER A 79 3.50 9.99 -4.98
C SER A 79 4.79 9.59 -5.69
N CYS A 80 4.79 8.53 -6.50
CA CYS A 80 5.96 8.15 -7.32
C CYS A 80 6.33 9.27 -8.31
N LYS A 81 5.34 10.00 -8.83
CA LYS A 81 5.54 11.13 -9.74
C LYS A 81 6.08 12.39 -9.08
N ASN A 82 6.11 12.46 -7.75
CA ASN A 82 6.54 13.66 -7.03
C ASN A 82 8.05 13.71 -6.85
N SER A 83 8.70 14.73 -7.41
CA SER A 83 10.14 14.93 -7.25
C SER A 83 10.57 15.30 -5.82
N PHE A 84 9.64 15.83 -5.02
CA PHE A 84 9.91 16.22 -3.63
C PHE A 84 8.88 15.62 -2.67
N TRP A 85 9.36 15.16 -1.52
CA TRP A 85 8.56 14.48 -0.51
C TRP A 85 8.45 15.34 0.74
N SER A 86 7.27 15.94 0.92
CA SER A 86 6.93 16.58 2.20
C SER A 86 6.39 15.57 3.20
N GLN A 87 6.31 15.94 4.48
CA GLN A 87 5.73 15.07 5.52
C GLN A 87 4.33 14.56 5.15
N ARG A 88 3.50 15.40 4.52
CA ARG A 88 2.16 15.00 4.06
C ARG A 88 2.23 13.89 3.01
N HIS A 89 3.17 13.97 2.08
CA HIS A 89 3.38 12.92 1.07
C HIS A 89 3.85 11.62 1.70
N LEU A 90 4.79 11.69 2.64
CA LEU A 90 5.29 10.52 3.38
C LEU A 90 4.15 9.81 4.13
N LEU A 91 3.33 10.56 4.87
CA LEU A 91 2.16 9.99 5.56
C LEU A 91 1.16 9.38 4.57
N THR A 92 0.90 10.06 3.45
CA THR A 92 -0.05 9.58 2.43
C THR A 92 0.35 8.22 1.88
N VAL A 93 1.62 8.06 1.49
CA VAL A 93 2.12 6.78 0.96
C VAL A 93 2.13 5.73 2.06
N ASN A 94 2.66 6.03 3.24
CA ASN A 94 2.74 5.07 4.34
C ASN A 94 1.36 4.56 4.73
N ASN A 95 0.38 5.46 4.88
CA ASN A 95 -0.98 5.06 5.24
C ASN A 95 -1.65 4.27 4.11
N SER A 96 -1.43 4.64 2.84
CA SER A 96 -1.93 3.87 1.70
C SER A 96 -1.36 2.44 1.70
N VAL A 97 -0.05 2.28 1.93
CA VAL A 97 0.60 0.96 2.02
C VAL A 97 0.04 0.15 3.19
N LYS A 98 -0.10 0.74 4.38
CA LYS A 98 -0.67 0.06 5.56
C LYS A 98 -2.10 -0.43 5.31
N TRP A 99 -2.93 0.40 4.67
CA TRP A 99 -4.29 0.00 4.31
C TRP A 99 -4.29 -1.11 3.26
N LEU A 100 -3.41 -1.06 2.25
CA LEU A 100 -3.27 -2.17 1.32
C LEU A 100 -2.85 -3.47 2.03
N ILE A 101 -1.92 -3.43 2.98
CA ILE A 101 -1.56 -4.60 3.80
C ILE A 101 -2.78 -5.17 4.52
N ARG A 102 -3.69 -4.32 5.01
CA ARG A 102 -4.93 -4.74 5.68
C ARG A 102 -5.99 -5.31 4.72
N LEU A 103 -6.13 -4.70 3.54
CA LEU A 103 -7.19 -4.99 2.57
C LEU A 103 -6.87 -6.20 1.69
N PHE A 104 -5.61 -6.36 1.27
CA PHE A 104 -5.21 -7.38 0.31
C PHE A 104 -5.47 -8.84 0.70
N PRO A 105 -5.40 -9.26 1.98
CA PRO A 105 -5.77 -10.62 2.33
C PRO A 105 -7.21 -10.96 1.88
N ALA A 106 -8.16 -10.05 2.06
CA ALA A 106 -9.53 -10.23 1.60
C ALA A 106 -9.67 -10.15 0.07
N VAL A 107 -8.77 -9.45 -0.64
CA VAL A 107 -8.69 -9.46 -2.11
C VAL A 107 -8.23 -10.83 -2.61
N LEU A 108 -7.16 -11.38 -2.00
CA LEU A 108 -6.55 -12.65 -2.41
C LEU A 108 -7.42 -13.88 -2.08
N GLU A 109 -8.41 -13.72 -1.20
CA GLU A 109 -9.43 -14.75 -0.94
C GLU A 109 -10.49 -14.88 -2.06
N ASP A 110 -10.58 -13.93 -3.01
CA ASP A 110 -11.61 -13.90 -4.06
C ASP A 110 -10.98 -13.93 -5.46
N LYS A 111 -11.16 -15.05 -6.18
CA LYS A 111 -10.63 -15.26 -7.53
C LYS A 111 -11.07 -14.18 -8.52
N GLU A 112 -12.30 -13.68 -8.43
CA GLU A 112 -12.78 -12.63 -9.33
C GLU A 112 -12.09 -11.29 -9.06
N MET A 113 -11.75 -11.01 -7.79
CA MET A 113 -11.01 -9.80 -7.42
C MET A 113 -9.55 -9.87 -7.83
N ILE A 114 -8.92 -11.04 -7.68
CA ILE A 114 -7.60 -11.31 -8.23
C ILE A 114 -7.63 -11.02 -9.74
N ASN A 115 -8.55 -11.65 -10.48
CA ASN A 115 -8.66 -11.44 -11.92
C ASN A 115 -8.89 -9.97 -12.26
N TYR A 116 -9.75 -9.26 -11.51
CA TYR A 116 -9.95 -7.82 -11.71
C TYR A 116 -8.68 -6.97 -11.57
N LEU A 117 -7.76 -7.34 -10.67
CA LEU A 117 -6.51 -6.60 -10.45
C LEU A 117 -5.39 -6.99 -11.41
N TRP A 118 -5.33 -8.27 -11.81
CA TRP A 118 -4.23 -8.84 -12.59
C TRP A 118 -4.53 -8.94 -14.09
N GLU A 119 -5.80 -8.94 -14.50
CA GLU A 119 -6.18 -9.03 -15.91
C GLU A 119 -6.43 -7.64 -16.52
N THR A 120 -5.98 -7.48 -17.76
CA THR A 120 -6.37 -6.36 -18.61
C THR A 120 -7.76 -6.64 -19.15
N LYS A 121 -8.76 -5.80 -18.85
CA LYS A 121 -10.10 -5.94 -19.42
C LYS A 121 -10.08 -5.64 -20.93
N ASN A 122 -9.70 -6.61 -21.75
CA ASN A 122 -9.70 -6.62 -23.23
C ASN A 122 -9.03 -5.44 -23.96
N ASP A 123 -8.44 -4.49 -23.25
CA ASP A 123 -7.71 -3.36 -23.79
C ASP A 123 -6.21 -3.62 -23.63
N ALA A 124 -5.56 -4.00 -24.74
CA ALA A 124 -4.13 -4.26 -24.77
C ALA A 124 -3.28 -3.04 -24.38
N CYS A 125 -3.86 -1.84 -24.39
CA CYS A 125 -3.18 -0.60 -24.00
C CYS A 125 -3.23 -0.32 -22.49
N LEU A 126 -4.07 -1.03 -21.72
CA LEU A 126 -4.17 -0.84 -20.27
C LEU A 126 -3.28 -1.84 -19.54
N GLN A 127 -2.42 -1.34 -18.65
CA GLN A 127 -1.67 -2.21 -17.74
C GLN A 127 -2.54 -2.65 -16.55
N PRO A 128 -2.42 -3.90 -16.08
CA PRO A 128 -3.13 -4.36 -14.89
C PRO A 128 -2.80 -3.52 -13.65
N HIS A 129 -3.78 -3.32 -12.77
CA HIS A 129 -3.62 -2.56 -11.53
C HIS A 129 -2.51 -3.14 -10.64
N ALA A 130 -2.44 -4.47 -10.54
CA ALA A 130 -1.41 -5.15 -9.77
C ALA A 130 0.00 -4.94 -10.37
N HIS A 131 0.11 -4.93 -11.70
CA HIS A 131 1.38 -4.64 -12.37
C HIS A 131 1.85 -3.21 -12.08
N CYS A 132 0.97 -2.23 -12.23
CA CYS A 132 1.26 -0.84 -11.88
C CYS A 132 1.65 -0.70 -10.40
N LEU A 133 0.95 -1.38 -9.49
CA LEU A 133 1.28 -1.37 -8.07
C LEU A 133 2.68 -1.95 -7.80
N LEU A 134 3.03 -3.08 -8.40
CA LEU A 134 4.37 -3.68 -8.27
C LEU A 134 5.46 -2.75 -8.78
N GLN A 135 5.27 -2.11 -9.95
CA GLN A 135 6.21 -1.13 -10.47
C GLN A 135 6.40 0.05 -9.52
N ASN A 136 5.31 0.59 -8.99
CA ASN A 136 5.37 1.68 -8.01
C ASN A 136 6.09 1.24 -6.73
N ILE A 137 5.84 0.03 -6.21
CA ILE A 137 6.55 -0.49 -5.03
C ILE A 137 8.05 -0.58 -5.32
N CYS A 138 8.45 -1.12 -6.47
CA CYS A 138 9.86 -1.19 -6.88
C CYS A 138 10.49 0.21 -6.98
N GLU A 139 9.80 1.19 -7.57
CA GLU A 139 10.28 2.57 -7.63
C GLU A 139 10.45 3.17 -6.22
N LEU A 140 9.47 2.94 -5.34
CA LEU A 140 9.49 3.44 -3.97
C LEU A 140 10.57 2.80 -3.10
N LEU A 141 10.92 1.54 -3.32
CA LEU A 141 11.97 0.83 -2.58
C LEU A 141 13.35 1.49 -2.79
N PHE A 142 13.57 2.17 -3.91
CA PHE A 142 14.83 2.85 -4.21
C PHE A 142 14.68 4.38 -4.29
N ARG A 143 13.59 4.92 -3.74
CA ARG A 143 13.29 6.35 -3.80
C ARG A 143 14.08 7.15 -2.77
N GLN A 144 14.86 8.11 -3.26
CA GLN A 144 15.54 9.09 -2.41
C GLN A 144 14.55 9.93 -1.61
N GLY A 145 14.87 10.19 -0.35
CA GLY A 145 14.01 10.92 0.60
C GLY A 145 12.86 10.08 1.17
N TYR A 146 12.70 8.82 0.75
CA TYR A 146 11.68 7.92 1.27
C TYR A 146 12.26 6.62 1.86
N THR A 147 13.00 5.86 1.05
CA THR A 147 13.65 4.59 1.44
C THR A 147 15.15 4.64 1.25
N VAL A 148 15.66 5.59 0.46
CA VAL A 148 17.08 5.89 0.31
C VAL A 148 17.34 7.29 0.87
N ALA A 149 18.50 7.48 1.50
CA ALA A 149 18.90 8.79 1.99
C ALA A 149 18.93 9.80 0.84
N GLN A 150 18.53 11.04 1.10
CA GLN A 150 18.55 12.08 0.09
C GLN A 150 20.00 12.54 -0.14
N THR A 151 20.46 12.46 -1.38
CA THR A 151 21.82 12.87 -1.77
C THR A 151 21.75 14.24 -2.43
N THR A 152 22.62 15.16 -2.04
CA THR A 152 22.69 16.51 -2.64
C THR A 152 23.19 16.48 -4.09
N ASP A 153 23.95 15.45 -4.46
CA ASP A 153 24.58 15.31 -5.78
C ASP A 153 23.74 14.43 -6.71
N ALA A 154 22.44 14.74 -6.82
CA ALA A 154 21.54 14.02 -7.72
C ALA A 154 21.90 14.33 -9.20
N VAL A 155 22.88 13.61 -9.75
CA VAL A 155 23.16 13.57 -11.19
C VAL A 155 21.99 12.84 -11.85
N TYR A 156 21.38 13.47 -12.85
CA TYR A 156 20.35 12.84 -13.68
C TYR A 156 20.94 12.44 -15.03
N PRO A 157 20.81 11.19 -15.49
CA PRO A 157 20.09 10.07 -14.85
C PRO A 157 20.85 9.49 -13.64
N PRO A 158 20.14 8.91 -12.65
CA PRO A 158 20.77 8.26 -11.52
C PRO A 158 21.68 7.13 -11.99
N ASP A 159 22.94 7.10 -11.54
CA ASP A 159 23.89 6.06 -11.87
C ASP A 159 23.36 4.70 -11.36
N PRO A 160 23.11 3.70 -12.25
CA PRO A 160 22.60 2.39 -11.85
C PRO A 160 23.58 1.62 -10.95
N PHE A 161 24.84 2.03 -10.88
CA PHE A 161 25.85 1.47 -9.99
C PHE A 161 26.10 2.32 -8.73
N ASN A 162 25.27 3.33 -8.47
CA ASN A 162 25.42 4.16 -7.28
C ASN A 162 25.27 3.30 -6.02
N THR A 163 26.36 3.09 -5.29
CA THR A 163 26.34 2.29 -4.06
C THR A 163 25.52 2.94 -2.94
N GLN A 164 25.19 4.23 -3.04
CA GLN A 164 24.39 4.96 -2.06
C GLN A 164 22.92 4.53 -2.01
N ILE A 165 22.41 3.82 -3.03
CA ILE A 165 21.06 3.23 -3.02
C ILE A 165 21.00 1.86 -2.32
N ILE A 166 22.15 1.29 -1.96
CA ILE A 166 22.24 -0.03 -1.34
C ILE A 166 21.94 0.07 0.16
N TRP A 167 20.96 -0.72 0.63
CA TRP A 167 20.49 -0.61 2.01
C TRP A 167 21.42 -1.26 3.04
N LYS A 168 22.15 -2.30 2.64
CA LYS A 168 23.06 -3.07 3.50
C LYS A 168 24.27 -3.57 2.72
N PRO A 169 25.44 -3.66 3.36
CA PRO A 169 26.62 -4.19 2.70
C PRO A 169 26.40 -5.66 2.33
N GLY A 170 27.06 -6.09 1.26
CA GLY A 170 26.99 -7.44 0.73
C GLY A 170 28.30 -7.83 0.04
N LEU A 171 28.24 -8.84 -0.83
CA LEU A 171 29.45 -9.38 -1.48
C LEU A 171 30.12 -8.39 -2.44
N VAL A 172 29.33 -7.56 -3.11
CA VAL A 172 29.81 -6.62 -4.13
C VAL A 172 30.11 -5.23 -3.55
N VAL A 173 29.45 -4.87 -2.44
CA VAL A 173 29.56 -3.55 -1.81
C VAL A 173 29.79 -3.72 -0.32
N THR A 174 30.99 -3.36 0.12
CA THR A 174 31.47 -3.58 1.48
C THR A 174 31.04 -2.49 2.46
N GLU A 175 30.68 -1.31 1.96
CA GLU A 175 30.23 -0.16 2.76
C GLU A 175 28.84 0.28 2.28
N ALA A 176 27.88 0.38 3.19
CA ALA A 176 26.55 0.90 2.90
C ALA A 176 26.27 2.15 3.75
N THR A 177 25.26 2.91 3.35
CA THR A 177 24.78 4.07 4.11
C THR A 177 24.41 3.69 5.55
N GLU A 178 24.67 4.58 6.50
CA GLU A 178 24.33 4.37 7.91
C GLU A 178 22.84 4.03 8.09
N SER A 179 22.55 3.10 9.02
CA SER A 179 21.19 2.66 9.30
C SER A 179 20.33 3.84 9.79
N ASN A 180 19.19 4.05 9.16
CA ASN A 180 18.23 5.07 9.53
C ASN A 180 16.86 4.43 9.75
N THR A 181 16.42 4.43 11.01
CA THR A 181 15.16 3.79 11.44
C THR A 181 13.95 4.24 10.60
N PHE A 182 13.89 5.51 10.22
CA PHE A 182 12.79 6.03 9.41
C PHE A 182 12.76 5.39 8.01
N LEU A 183 13.92 5.31 7.35
CA LEU A 183 14.03 4.68 6.04
C LEU A 183 13.78 3.17 6.14
N ASP A 184 14.28 2.53 7.19
CA ASP A 184 14.13 1.10 7.42
C ASP A 184 12.68 0.69 7.67
N GLU A 185 11.90 1.49 8.41
CA GLU A 185 10.47 1.25 8.59
C GLU A 185 9.69 1.39 7.27
N ASN A 186 10.03 2.38 6.43
CA ASN A 186 9.40 2.52 5.11
C ASN A 186 9.74 1.34 4.19
N ARG A 187 11.01 0.88 4.19
CA ARG A 187 11.44 -0.34 3.47
C ARG A 187 10.66 -1.56 3.94
N LYS A 188 10.57 -1.76 5.26
CA LYS A 188 9.84 -2.88 5.87
C LYS A 188 8.37 -2.87 5.44
N LEU A 189 7.69 -1.72 5.48
CA LEU A 189 6.29 -1.59 5.05
C LEU A 189 6.10 -2.00 3.58
N LEU A 190 6.93 -1.50 2.66
CA LEU A 190 6.85 -1.85 1.24
C LEU A 190 7.14 -3.33 0.99
N LEU A 191 8.15 -3.89 1.66
CA LEU A 191 8.49 -5.31 1.54
C LEU A 191 7.38 -6.21 2.09
N CYS A 192 6.73 -5.82 3.19
CA CYS A 192 5.55 -6.53 3.70
C CYS A 192 4.42 -6.54 2.66
N LEU A 193 4.12 -5.41 2.03
CA LEU A 193 3.12 -5.35 0.96
C LEU A 193 3.55 -6.20 -0.26
N LEU A 194 4.82 -6.13 -0.67
CA LEU A 194 5.35 -6.94 -1.78
C LEU A 194 5.21 -8.44 -1.50
N LEU A 195 5.62 -8.89 -0.32
CA LEU A 195 5.48 -10.29 0.10
C LEU A 195 4.00 -10.72 0.10
N LEU A 196 3.10 -9.86 0.58
CA LEU A 196 1.67 -10.12 0.56
C LEU A 196 1.15 -10.30 -0.88
N LEU A 197 1.50 -9.40 -1.80
CA LEU A 197 1.10 -9.49 -3.21
C LEU A 197 1.60 -10.79 -3.88
N LEU A 198 2.79 -11.25 -3.52
CA LEU A 198 3.40 -12.48 -4.04
C LEU A 198 2.93 -13.76 -3.33
N SER A 199 2.14 -13.62 -2.27
CA SER A 199 1.68 -14.75 -1.43
C SER A 199 0.29 -15.26 -1.80
N GLN A 200 -0.21 -14.95 -3.01
CA GLN A 200 -1.54 -15.34 -3.49
C GLN A 200 -1.86 -16.84 -3.27
N GLU A 201 -0.89 -17.72 -3.50
CA GLU A 201 -1.03 -19.17 -3.31
C GLU A 201 -1.37 -19.58 -1.87
N LEU A 202 -1.08 -18.74 -0.87
CA LEU A 202 -1.44 -18.99 0.53
C LEU A 202 -2.93 -18.72 0.82
N TYR A 203 -3.59 -17.92 -0.02
CA TYR A 203 -4.98 -17.51 0.16
C TYR A 203 -5.95 -18.28 -0.73
N LEU A 204 -5.46 -18.79 -1.85
CA LEU A 204 -6.21 -19.72 -2.67
C LEU A 204 -6.21 -21.08 -1.99
N THR A 205 -7.38 -21.50 -1.50
CA THR A 205 -7.58 -22.91 -1.20
C THR A 205 -7.43 -23.68 -2.52
N ARG A 206 -6.59 -24.73 -2.52
CA ARG A 206 -6.47 -25.69 -3.62
C ARG A 206 -7.86 -26.25 -3.90
N ASP A 207 -8.50 -25.68 -4.92
CA ASP A 207 -9.78 -26.04 -5.52
C ASP A 207 -10.73 -26.87 -4.64
N GLY A 208 -11.61 -26.22 -3.87
CA GLY A 208 -12.91 -26.80 -3.48
C GLY A 208 -12.92 -28.08 -2.64
N TYR A 209 -11.78 -28.63 -2.22
CA TYR A 209 -11.73 -29.76 -1.32
C TYR A 209 -11.59 -29.26 0.11
N ILE A 210 -12.73 -29.26 0.78
CA ILE A 210 -12.83 -29.47 2.22
C ILE A 210 -11.91 -30.65 2.53
N PHE A 211 -10.77 -30.42 3.18
CA PHE A 211 -10.07 -31.51 3.84
C PHE A 211 -10.97 -32.00 4.98
N PRO A 212 -11.15 -33.34 5.12
CA PRO A 212 -12.13 -33.96 6.02
C PRO A 212 -11.88 -33.65 7.49
#